data_AF-A0A381SSL1-F1
#
_entry.id   AF-A0A381SSL1-F1
#
_cell.length_a   1.000
_cell.length_b   1.000
_cell.length_c   1.000
_cell.angle_alpha   90.00
_cell.angle_beta   90.00
_cell.angle_gamma   90.00
#
_symmetry.space_group_name_H-M   'P 1'
#
loop_
_entity.id
_entity.type
_entity.pdbx_description
1 polymer ?
#
loop_
_entity_poly.entity_id
_entity_poly.type
_entity_poly.pdbx_seq_one_letter_code
_entity_poly.pdbx_strand_id
1 'polypeptide(L)'
;VFPIDEYGRLGGLYSLADLPIMEHKEMTRSGTIVERDIEKQYFKIRDDEKNFTEWVPMSDVVVVQDSRKMDFSRRLLVEADG
;
A
#
# COMPACT_ATOMS: atom_id res chain seq x y z
N VAL A 1 -7.26 5.02 0.42
CA VAL A 1 -6.99 6.47 0.58
C VAL A 1 -7.50 6.90 1.95
N PHE A 2 -6.64 7.51 2.77
CA PHE A 2 -7.00 7.95 4.12
C PHE A 2 -7.09 9.49 4.17
N PRO A 3 -8.18 10.07 4.70
CA PRO A 3 -8.24 11.51 4.93
C PRO A 3 -7.26 11.89 6.06
N ILE A 4 -6.62 13.05 5.95
CA ILE A 4 -5.63 13.57 6.88
C ILE A 4 -6.06 14.96 7.33
N ASP A 5 -5.95 15.23 8.64
CA ASP A 5 -6.22 16.55 9.22
C ASP A 5 -4.99 17.47 9.25
N GLU A 6 -5.18 18.69 9.77
CA GLU A 6 -4.13 19.70 9.91
C GLU A 6 -2.93 19.28 10.78
N TYR A 7 -3.09 18.24 11.61
CA TYR A 7 -2.06 17.70 12.50
C TYR A 7 -1.40 16.43 11.93
N GLY A 8 -1.74 16.04 10.70
CA GLY A 8 -1.18 14.84 10.07
C GLY A 8 -1.77 13.53 10.58
N ARG A 9 -2.91 13.54 11.29
CA ARG A 9 -3.55 12.34 11.82
C ARG A 9 -4.39 11.68 10.72
N LEU A 10 -4.24 10.36 10.59
CA LEU A 10 -5.05 9.56 9.66
C LEU A 10 -6.47 9.43 10.18
N GLY A 11 -7.43 9.73 9.32
CA GLY A 11 -8.83 9.53 9.59
C GLY A 11 -9.25 8.06 9.54
N GLY A 12 -10.18 7.73 10.42
CA GLY A 12 -10.88 6.46 10.53
C GLY A 12 -12.27 6.72 11.14
N LEU A 13 -13.03 5.65 11.43
CA LEU A 13 -14.45 5.69 11.83
C LEU A 13 -14.81 6.74 12.92
N TYR A 14 -13.84 7.24 13.70
CA TYR A 14 -14.06 8.24 14.75
C TYR A 14 -12.97 9.33 14.87
N SER A 15 -11.97 9.40 13.98
CA SER A 15 -10.78 10.26 14.19
C SER A 15 -10.86 11.67 13.60
N LEU A 16 -11.91 11.97 12.82
CA LEU A 16 -12.08 13.26 12.11
C LEU A 16 -13.45 13.92 12.37
N ALA A 17 -14.18 13.52 13.42
CA ALA A 17 -15.54 14.01 13.64
C ALA A 17 -15.62 15.55 13.76
N ASP A 18 -14.55 16.20 14.26
CA ASP A 18 -14.55 17.62 14.56
C ASP A 18 -13.50 18.45 13.80
N LEU A 19 -12.64 17.84 12.97
CA LEU A 19 -11.58 18.57 12.25
C LEU A 19 -11.77 18.52 10.72
N PRO A 20 -11.48 19.63 10.01
CA PRO A 20 -11.55 19.67 8.56
C PRO A 20 -10.52 18.72 7.93
N ILE A 21 -10.96 18.02 6.86
CA ILE A 21 -10.08 17.18 6.05
C ILE A 21 -9.21 18.09 5.19
N MET A 22 -7.89 17.99 5.36
CA MET A 22 -6.92 18.81 4.62
C MET A 22 -6.37 18.10 3.40
N GLU A 23 -6.11 16.79 3.50
CA GLU A 23 -5.53 16.00 2.41
C GLU A 23 -6.09 14.58 2.40
N HIS A 24 -6.00 13.92 1.26
CA HIS A 24 -6.26 12.50 1.11
C HIS A 24 -4.95 11.80 0.71
N LYS A 25 -4.45 10.90 1.57
CA LYS A 25 -3.16 10.24 1.34
C LYS A 25 -3.33 8.77 1.01
N GLU A 26 -2.66 8.35 -0.04
CA GLU A 26 -2.39 6.93 -0.30
C GLU A 26 -1.23 6.49 0.59
N MET A 27 -1.43 5.41 1.32
CA MET A 27 -0.39 4.82 2.16
C MET A 27 0.09 3.54 1.51
N THR A 28 1.37 3.50 1.18
CA THR A 28 2.05 2.30 0.71
C THR A 28 2.84 1.70 1.87
N ARG A 29 2.80 0.38 2.01
CA ARG A 29 3.66 -0.36 2.93
C ARG A 29 4.34 -1.52 2.23
N SER A 30 5.52 -1.84 2.71
CA SER A 30 6.28 -3.01 2.29
C SER A 30 5.84 -4.23 3.09
N GLY A 31 5.84 -5.38 2.43
CA GLY A 31 5.54 -6.64 3.07
C GLY A 31 6.00 -7.81 2.22
N THR A 32 6.03 -8.98 2.84
CA THR A 32 6.41 -10.23 2.19
C THR A 32 5.16 -10.97 1.69
N ILE A 33 5.13 -11.34 0.41
CA ILE A 33 4.08 -12.22 -0.12
C ILE A 33 4.29 -13.62 0.46
N VAL A 34 3.32 -14.11 1.24
CA VAL A 34 3.36 -15.44 1.87
C VAL A 34 2.52 -16.47 1.12
N GLU A 35 1.50 -16.02 0.38
CA GLU A 35 0.57 -16.88 -0.35
C GLU A 35 -0.01 -16.13 -1.56
N ARG A 36 -0.43 -16.85 -2.62
CA ARG A 36 -1.08 -16.27 -3.79
C ARG A 36 -2.30 -17.10 -4.20
N ASP A 37 -3.42 -16.43 -4.48
CA ASP A 37 -4.63 -17.03 -5.05
C ASP A 37 -4.84 -16.43 -6.45
N ILE A 38 -4.46 -17.18 -7.48
CA ILE A 38 -4.50 -16.74 -8.87
C ILE A 38 -5.94 -16.72 -9.39
N GLU A 39 -6.81 -17.61 -8.91
CA GLU A 39 -8.20 -17.66 -9.38
C GLU A 39 -8.95 -16.40 -8.95
N LYS A 40 -8.70 -15.92 -7.73
CA LYS A 40 -9.33 -14.71 -7.20
C LYS A 40 -8.53 -13.44 -7.44
N GLN A 41 -7.28 -13.54 -7.93
CA GLN A 41 -6.37 -12.42 -8.13
C GLN A 41 -6.02 -11.68 -6.83
N TYR A 42 -5.65 -12.43 -5.78
CA TYR A 42 -5.18 -11.88 -4.50
C TYR A 42 -3.78 -12.38 -4.10
N PHE A 43 -3.05 -11.52 -3.39
CA PHE A 43 -1.87 -11.88 -2.61
C PHE A 43 -2.17 -11.83 -1.13
N LYS A 44 -1.64 -12.78 -0.37
CA LYS A 44 -1.55 -12.69 1.08
C LYS A 44 -0.21 -12.08 1.43
N ILE A 45 -0.23 -10.92 2.07
CA ILE A 45 0.97 -10.17 2.45
C ILE A 45 1.10 -10.19 3.97
N ARG A 46 2.31 -10.49 4.46
CA ARG A 46 2.71 -10.25 5.84
C ARG A 46 3.41 -8.89 5.91
N ASP A 47 2.86 -7.96 6.68
CA ASP A 47 3.43 -6.63 6.91
C ASP A 47 4.73 -6.74 7.72
N ASP A 48 5.80 -6.10 7.25
CA ASP A 48 7.13 -6.21 7.84
C ASP A 48 7.29 -5.38 9.14
N GLU A 49 6.40 -4.41 9.39
CA GLU A 49 6.48 -3.51 10.57
C GLU A 49 5.56 -3.95 11.71
N LYS A 50 4.33 -4.32 11.38
CA LYS A 50 3.25 -4.59 12.34
C LYS A 50 2.85 -6.06 12.42
N ASN A 51 3.50 -6.93 11.65
CA ASN A 51 3.37 -8.38 11.72
C ASN A 51 1.92 -8.90 11.62
N PHE A 52 1.03 -8.14 10.96
CA PHE A 52 -0.29 -8.60 10.56
C PHE A 52 -0.22 -9.21 9.16
N THR A 53 -1.22 -10.03 8.82
CA THR A 53 -1.32 -10.66 7.51
C THR A 53 -2.67 -10.34 6.90
N GLU A 54 -2.70 -9.92 5.65
CA GLU A 54 -3.92 -9.52 4.96
C GLU A 54 -3.91 -9.99 3.50
N TRP A 55 -5.10 -10.30 2.98
CA TRP A 55 -5.31 -10.58 1.56
C TRP A 55 -5.59 -9.28 0.83
N VAL A 56 -4.73 -8.92 -0.12
CA VAL A 56 -4.84 -7.71 -0.94
C VAL A 56 -4.96 -8.06 -2.42
N PRO A 57 -5.72 -7.29 -3.22
CA PRO A 57 -5.81 -7.50 -4.65
C PRO A 57 -4.44 -7.39 -5.31
N MET A 58 -4.15 -8.25 -6.30
CA MET A 58 -2.87 -8.19 -7.03
C MET A 58 -2.65 -6.84 -7.74
N SER A 59 -3.73 -6.16 -8.14
CA SER A 59 -3.68 -4.83 -8.77
C SER A 59 -3.07 -3.74 -7.88
N ASP A 60 -3.14 -3.93 -6.56
CA ASP A 60 -2.73 -2.95 -5.56
C ASP A 60 -1.31 -3.24 -5.05
N VAL A 61 -0.64 -4.25 -5.63
CA VAL A 61 0.68 -4.74 -5.19
C VAL A 61 1.71 -4.54 -6.28
N VAL A 62 2.76 -3.78 -5.95
CA VAL A 62 3.97 -3.69 -6.78
C VAL A 62 4.95 -4.75 -6.31
N VAL A 63 5.13 -5.81 -7.12
CA VAL A 63 6.08 -6.89 -6.81
C VAL A 63 7.49 -6.45 -7.17
N VAL A 64 8.40 -6.44 -6.20
CA VAL A 64 9.79 -6.01 -6.41
C VAL A 64 10.73 -7.21 -6.24
N GLN A 65 11.48 -7.54 -7.29
CA GLN A 65 12.42 -8.67 -7.30
C GLN A 65 13.82 -8.32 -6.74
N ASP A 66 14.20 -7.03 -6.68
CA ASP A 66 15.45 -6.58 -6.06
C ASP A 66 15.17 -5.35 -5.18
N SER A 67 15.26 -5.52 -3.86
CA SER A 67 14.98 -4.46 -2.88
C SER A 67 15.92 -3.25 -3.01
N ARG A 68 17.05 -3.38 -3.69
CA ARG A 68 18.00 -2.27 -3.95
C ARG A 68 17.56 -1.34 -5.08
N LYS A 69 16.51 -1.68 -5.84
CA LYS A 69 15.96 -0.85 -6.93
C LYS A 69 14.68 -0.11 -6.55
N MET A 70 14.28 -0.14 -5.27
CA MET A 70 13.14 0.63 -4.74
C MET A 70 13.48 2.14 -4.71
N ASP A 71 13.29 2.84 -5.82
CA ASP A 71 13.20 4.29 -5.84
C ASP A 71 11.73 4.69 -5.95
N PHE A 72 11.12 5.02 -4.81
CA PHE A 72 9.71 5.44 -4.69
C PHE A 72 9.41 6.76 -5.43
N SER A 73 10.42 7.39 -6.02
CA SER A 73 10.31 8.64 -6.77
C SER A 73 9.88 8.45 -8.23
N ARG A 74 9.81 7.21 -8.75
CA ARG A 74 9.52 6.95 -10.17
C ARG A 74 8.33 6.01 -10.34
N ARG A 75 7.13 6.59 -10.42
CA ARG A 75 6.11 6.04 -11.35
C ARG A 75 6.76 6.01 -12.74
N LEU A 76 6.62 4.90 -13.46
CA LEU A 76 7.19 4.59 -14.78
C LEU A 76 8.60 3.98 -14.76
N LEU A 77 8.65 2.64 -14.78
CA LEU A 77 9.42 1.92 -15.79
C LEU A 77 8.61 0.69 -16.21
N VAL A 78 7.87 0.83 -17.30
CA VAL A 78 7.48 -0.30 -18.16
C VAL A 78 8.62 -0.45 -19.14
N GLU A 79 9.41 -1.51 -19.02
CA GLU A 79 10.15 -2.05 -20.16
C GLU A 79 9.46 -3.37 -20.52
N ALA A 80 8.63 -3.28 -21.55
CA ALA A 80 8.18 -4.45 -22.28
C ALA A 80 9.31 -4.82 -23.25
N ASP A 81 10.04 -5.89 -22.94
CA ASP A 81 11.01 -6.48 -23.86
C ASP A 81 10.28 -6.95 -25.13
N GLY A 82 10.78 -6.48 -26.28
CA GLY A 82 10.52 -7.00 -27.62
C GLY A 82 11.83 -7.28 -28.31
#